data_AF-A0A3B0XHG5-F1
#
_entry.id   AF-A0A3B0XHG5-F1
#
_cell.length_a   1.000
_cell.length_b   1.000
_cell.length_c   1.000
_cell.angle_alpha   90.00
_cell.angle_beta   90.00
_cell.angle_gamma   90.00
#
_symmetry.space_group_name_H-M   'P 1'
#
loop_
_entity.id
_entity.type
_entity.pdbx_description
1 polymer ?
#
loop_
_entity_poly.entity_id
_entity_poly.type
_entity_poly.pdbx_seq_one_letter_code
_entity_poly.pdbx_strand_id
1 'polypeptide(L)'
;KISRSVLVEGVGFNQVNALDVARGGQGGIISGTATGARGGDADSRADSEQLGVIGSRRVNFNATSRAIGGVGSGNQRNGTANSFAIATGTGGASKAIADSGGAANRNYAGAVATATVAGDLSSGTVATSGSQARAADGNILSKRFRASQMSATAYATLLPSAADAATLIAGNTNIEAAMLGKEALATGFLGAAFSENGVATSGQLYSSAIDFNIDMNGKVNSNLSVGLFDSITRGDHGFDSLLFKIMIEGSEVESLLFSSLAAAENYFNDNVLNFGLWGDVISADNVLDLNFSLDLTEQHAGQGFSTNLIAGAGATYGLVVAPRLAVATVVPVPAAVWLFGSGLLGLLTVVRRRK
;
A
#
# COMPACT_ATOMS: atom_id res chain seq x y z
N LYS A 1 -3.03 -1.29 25.60
CA LYS A 1 -1.96 -2.17 26.14
C LYS A 1 -0.90 -2.33 25.05
N ILE A 2 0.26 -1.70 25.18
CA ILE A 2 1.34 -1.82 24.19
C ILE A 2 2.00 -3.17 24.44
N SER A 3 1.76 -4.15 23.54
CA SER A 3 2.46 -5.42 23.55
C SER A 3 3.54 -5.36 22.48
N ARG A 4 4.78 -5.62 22.90
CA ARG A 4 5.95 -5.71 22.03
C ARG A 4 6.41 -7.16 22.07
N SER A 5 6.67 -7.72 20.91
CA SER A 5 7.38 -8.98 20.79
C SER A 5 8.33 -8.81 19.62
N VAL A 6 9.61 -8.74 19.93
CA VAL A 6 10.62 -9.00 18.91
C VAL A 6 11.11 -10.42 19.16
N LEU A 7 10.97 -11.24 18.13
CA LEU A 7 11.51 -12.59 18.12
C LEU A 7 12.55 -12.62 17.02
N VAL A 8 13.82 -12.77 17.42
CA VAL A 8 14.87 -13.15 16.48
C VAL A 8 15.23 -14.59 16.78
N GLU A 9 14.86 -15.48 15.87
CA GLU A 9 15.20 -16.89 15.95
C GLU A 9 16.22 -17.21 14.86
N GLY A 10 17.42 -17.60 15.30
CA GLY A 10 18.33 -18.33 14.44
C GLY A 10 17.85 -19.78 14.35
N VAL A 11 17.20 -20.15 13.25
CA VAL A 11 16.65 -21.51 13.05
C VAL A 11 17.74 -22.54 12.65
N GLY A 12 19.00 -22.13 12.67
CA GLY A 12 20.18 -22.93 12.37
C GLY A 12 21.43 -22.05 12.26
N PHE A 13 22.57 -22.64 11.90
CA PHE A 13 23.84 -21.91 11.78
C PHE A 13 23.87 -20.87 10.64
N ASN A 14 22.84 -20.81 9.76
CA ASN A 14 22.86 -20.04 8.50
C ASN A 14 21.49 -19.42 8.07
N GLN A 15 20.48 -19.38 8.94
CA GLN A 15 19.18 -18.76 8.64
C GLN A 15 18.86 -17.68 9.67
N VAL A 16 18.34 -16.54 9.20
CA VAL A 16 18.11 -15.35 10.01
C VAL A 16 16.69 -14.87 9.82
N ASN A 17 15.87 -15.00 10.86
CA ASN A 17 14.53 -14.45 10.87
C ASN A 17 14.51 -13.16 11.69
N ALA A 18 14.13 -12.05 11.04
CA ALA A 18 13.90 -10.77 11.70
C ALA A 18 12.39 -10.51 11.77
N LEU A 19 11.79 -10.63 12.95
CA LEU A 19 10.41 -10.22 13.18
C LEU A 19 10.37 -8.91 13.97
N ASP A 20 9.83 -7.85 13.37
CA ASP A 20 9.42 -6.64 14.06
C ASP A 20 7.89 -6.55 14.15
N VAL A 21 7.40 -6.17 15.33
CA VAL A 21 5.98 -5.92 15.54
C VAL A 21 5.83 -4.56 16.21
N ALA A 22 5.43 -3.56 15.43
CA ALA A 22 4.97 -2.27 15.93
C ALA A 22 3.46 -2.29 16.16
N ARG A 23 3.04 -2.11 17.40
CA ARG A 23 1.63 -1.80 17.69
C ARG A 23 1.54 -0.36 18.13
N GLY A 24 0.95 0.50 17.30
CA GLY A 24 0.65 1.88 17.69
C GLY A 24 -0.27 1.87 18.92
N GLY A 25 -0.04 2.81 19.85
CA GLY A 25 -0.95 2.96 20.97
C GLY A 25 -2.37 3.28 20.48
N GLN A 26 -3.37 2.54 20.95
CA GLN A 26 -4.78 2.91 20.76
C GLN A 26 -5.00 4.29 21.39
N GLY A 27 -5.51 5.26 20.63
CA GLY A 27 -6.01 6.51 21.21
C GLY A 27 -7.14 6.20 22.16
N GLY A 28 -7.14 6.76 23.38
CA GLY A 28 -8.19 6.49 24.36
C GLY A 28 -9.56 7.01 23.90
N ILE A 29 -10.64 6.26 24.15
CA ILE A 29 -12.01 6.76 24.01
C ILE A 29 -12.21 7.86 25.04
N ILE A 30 -12.74 9.00 24.62
CA ILE A 30 -13.20 10.06 25.51
C ILE A 30 -14.72 10.08 25.48
N SER A 31 -15.35 9.99 26.66
CA SER A 31 -16.70 10.50 26.87
C SER A 31 -16.58 11.88 27.53
N GLY A 32 -16.52 12.98 26.76
CA GLY A 32 -16.50 14.35 27.30
C GLY A 32 -15.60 15.37 26.56
N THR A 33 -15.55 16.61 27.08
CA THR A 33 -14.78 17.76 26.54
C THR A 33 -13.28 17.75 26.89
N ALA A 34 -12.80 16.73 27.60
CA ALA A 34 -11.39 16.58 27.95
C ALA A 34 -10.58 16.11 26.73
N THR A 35 -9.29 16.46 26.68
CA THR A 35 -8.35 16.04 25.64
C THR A 35 -8.06 14.54 25.74
N GLY A 36 -8.04 13.85 24.59
CA GLY A 36 -7.87 12.39 24.54
C GLY A 36 -6.53 11.92 25.07
N ALA A 37 -6.52 10.72 25.67
CA ALA A 37 -5.29 10.04 26.02
C ALA A 37 -4.48 9.80 24.74
N ARG A 38 -3.24 10.30 24.72
CA ARG A 38 -2.31 10.11 23.61
C ARG A 38 -2.09 8.61 23.42
N GLY A 39 -2.30 8.10 22.21
CA GLY A 39 -1.67 6.86 21.80
C GLY A 39 -0.16 7.04 21.98
N GLY A 40 0.47 6.22 22.82
CA GLY A 40 1.90 6.32 23.08
C GLY A 40 2.72 5.78 21.92
N ASP A 41 3.88 6.38 21.68
CA ASP A 41 4.85 5.89 20.71
C ASP A 41 5.33 4.48 21.12
N ALA A 42 5.30 3.54 20.18
CA ALA A 42 5.98 2.25 20.32
C ALA A 42 7.23 2.28 19.44
N ASP A 43 8.41 2.41 20.04
CA ASP A 43 9.68 2.10 19.37
C ASP A 43 10.19 0.73 19.84
N SER A 44 10.42 -0.17 18.89
CA SER A 44 10.93 -1.52 19.11
C SER A 44 12.08 -1.73 18.18
N ARG A 45 13.29 -1.84 18.73
CA ARG A 45 14.47 -2.22 17.97
C ARG A 45 15.03 -3.50 18.55
N ALA A 46 15.11 -4.53 17.73
CA ALA A 46 16.02 -5.63 17.97
C ALA A 46 17.07 -5.63 16.90
N ASP A 47 18.31 -5.72 17.33
CA ASP A 47 19.44 -6.08 16.50
C ASP A 47 19.87 -7.48 16.96
N SER A 48 19.93 -8.45 16.04
CA SER A 48 20.61 -9.71 16.31
C SER A 48 21.80 -9.79 15.38
N GLU A 49 22.99 -9.92 15.96
CA GLU A 49 24.22 -10.17 15.23
C GLU A 49 24.62 -11.63 15.49
N GLN A 50 24.47 -12.50 14.49
CA GLN A 50 24.93 -13.88 14.58
C GLN A 50 26.13 -14.08 13.66
N LEU A 51 27.26 -14.50 14.22
CA LEU A 51 28.40 -14.92 13.43
C LEU A 51 28.16 -16.35 12.94
N GLY A 52 27.82 -16.49 11.67
CA GLY A 52 27.79 -17.75 10.96
C GLY A 52 29.17 -18.18 10.47
N VAL A 53 29.32 -19.48 10.20
CA VAL A 53 30.46 -20.00 9.45
C VAL A 53 29.90 -20.74 8.24
N ILE A 54 30.19 -20.24 7.04
CA ILE A 54 29.86 -20.89 5.77
C ILE A 54 31.17 -21.37 5.15
N GLY A 55 31.35 -22.70 5.12
CA GLY A 55 32.64 -23.29 4.78
C GLY A 55 33.73 -22.85 5.75
N SER A 56 34.76 -22.15 5.26
CA SER A 56 35.84 -21.58 6.09
C SER A 56 35.67 -20.09 6.40
N ARG A 57 34.58 -19.46 5.94
CA ARG A 57 34.40 -18.01 6.00
C ARG A 57 33.39 -17.64 7.09
N ARG A 58 33.75 -16.65 7.92
CA ARG A 58 32.81 -16.05 8.87
C ARG A 58 31.88 -15.10 8.14
N VAL A 59 30.59 -15.19 8.43
CA VAL A 59 29.54 -14.38 7.82
C VAL A 59 28.77 -13.69 8.94
N ASN A 60 28.45 -12.40 8.73
CA ASN A 60 27.66 -11.65 9.69
C ASN A 60 26.19 -11.68 9.30
N PHE A 61 25.35 -12.11 10.23
CA PHE A 61 23.91 -12.11 10.10
C PHE A 61 23.34 -11.00 10.95
N ASN A 62 22.57 -10.08 10.35
CA ASN A 62 21.95 -8.98 11.08
C ASN A 62 20.43 -9.01 10.92
N ALA A 63 19.71 -8.84 12.02
CA ALA A 63 18.27 -8.61 12.04
C ALA A 63 17.98 -7.30 12.75
N THR A 64 17.56 -6.23 12.06
CA THR A 64 17.22 -4.94 12.68
C THR A 64 15.72 -4.69 12.62
N SER A 65 15.11 -4.35 13.75
CA SER A 65 13.69 -4.04 13.90
C SER A 65 13.52 -2.54 14.28
N ARG A 66 12.45 -1.84 13.87
CA ARG A 66 12.13 -0.48 14.35
C ARG A 66 10.64 -0.16 14.25
N ALA A 67 9.96 -0.15 15.39
CA ALA A 67 8.66 0.48 15.50
C ALA A 67 8.74 2.00 15.72
N ILE A 68 7.74 2.79 15.33
CA ILE A 68 7.45 4.13 15.87
C ILE A 68 5.93 4.26 15.95
N GLY A 69 5.37 4.33 17.15
CA GLY A 69 3.97 4.72 17.35
C GLY A 69 3.81 6.23 17.19
N GLY A 70 2.60 6.66 16.83
CA GLY A 70 2.29 8.02 16.43
C GLY A 70 1.72 8.85 17.57
N VAL A 71 1.99 10.16 17.49
CA VAL A 71 1.53 11.17 18.43
C VAL A 71 0.06 11.52 18.15
N GLY A 72 -0.86 10.97 18.95
CA GLY A 72 -2.21 11.51 19.02
C GLY A 72 -2.20 12.88 19.72
N SER A 73 -2.60 13.95 19.01
CA SER A 73 -2.72 15.31 19.56
C SER A 73 -4.20 15.74 19.55
N GLY A 74 -4.81 15.83 20.73
CA GLY A 74 -6.16 16.37 20.91
C GLY A 74 -7.28 15.40 20.50
N ASN A 75 -8.50 15.93 20.28
CA ASN A 75 -9.71 15.18 19.93
C ASN A 75 -9.71 14.63 18.48
N GLN A 76 -8.54 14.47 17.87
CA GLN A 76 -8.42 14.07 16.47
C GLN A 76 -7.89 12.63 16.33
N ARG A 77 -8.53 11.88 15.43
CA ARG A 77 -8.11 10.56 14.95
C ARG A 77 -6.78 10.72 14.21
N ASN A 78 -5.65 10.45 14.88
CA ASN A 78 -4.30 10.65 14.32
C ASN A 78 -3.30 9.61 14.89
N GLY A 79 -3.77 8.38 15.10
CA GLY A 79 -2.85 7.28 15.44
C GLY A 79 -1.95 7.00 14.23
N THR A 80 -0.67 6.74 14.46
CA THR A 80 0.21 6.15 13.44
C THR A 80 0.99 5.01 14.08
N ALA A 81 1.33 3.99 13.31
CA ALA A 81 2.27 2.95 13.68
C ALA A 81 3.14 2.71 12.46
N ASN A 82 4.45 2.68 12.65
CA ASN A 82 5.41 2.34 11.62
C ASN A 82 6.25 1.19 12.16
N SER A 83 6.49 0.14 11.40
CA SER A 83 7.34 -1.01 11.73
C SER A 83 8.31 -1.22 10.59
N PHE A 84 9.51 -1.64 10.95
CA PHE A 84 10.59 -1.86 10.01
C PHE A 84 11.36 -3.09 10.43
N ALA A 85 11.65 -3.99 9.50
CA ALA A 85 12.46 -5.17 9.75
C ALA A 85 13.47 -5.35 8.61
N ILE A 86 14.74 -5.57 8.93
CA ILE A 86 15.78 -6.00 8.00
C ILE A 86 16.26 -7.36 8.44
N ALA A 87 16.40 -8.30 7.51
CA ALA A 87 17.13 -9.55 7.72
C ALA A 87 18.26 -9.65 6.68
N THR A 88 19.47 -9.96 7.14
CA THR A 88 20.64 -10.20 6.29
C THR A 88 21.19 -11.59 6.55
N GLY A 89 21.27 -12.43 5.53
CA GLY A 89 21.83 -13.78 5.63
C GLY A 89 21.75 -14.61 4.36
N THR A 90 21.98 -15.91 4.47
CA THR A 90 21.85 -16.85 3.33
C THR A 90 20.45 -17.43 3.18
N GLY A 91 19.51 -17.01 4.04
CA GLY A 91 18.12 -17.43 4.08
C GLY A 91 17.41 -16.87 5.31
N GLY A 92 16.09 -17.09 5.39
CA GLY A 92 15.22 -16.56 6.45
C GLY A 92 14.25 -15.50 5.90
N ALA A 93 13.70 -14.66 6.77
CA ALA A 93 12.75 -13.62 6.37
C ALA A 93 12.82 -12.37 7.26
N SER A 94 12.49 -11.21 6.70
CA SER A 94 12.11 -10.03 7.46
C SER A 94 10.59 -9.89 7.48
N LYS A 95 10.02 -9.48 8.62
CA LYS A 95 8.59 -9.23 8.76
C LYS A 95 8.35 -8.00 9.62
N ALA A 96 7.55 -7.07 9.10
CA ALA A 96 7.12 -5.86 9.78
C ALA A 96 5.58 -5.86 9.91
N ILE A 97 5.08 -5.51 11.09
CA ILE A 97 3.63 -5.42 11.38
C ILE A 97 3.35 -4.06 12.02
N ALA A 98 2.38 -3.32 11.52
CA ALA A 98 1.99 -2.01 12.04
C ALA A 98 0.47 -1.92 12.19
N ASP A 99 -0.01 -1.64 13.41
CA ASP A 99 -1.44 -1.52 13.70
C ASP A 99 -1.76 -0.14 14.29
N SER A 100 -2.84 0.50 13.82
CA SER A 100 -3.36 1.78 14.32
C SER A 100 -4.88 1.75 14.43
N GLY A 101 -5.46 2.29 15.49
CA GLY A 101 -6.92 2.35 15.61
C GLY A 101 -7.42 3.13 16.82
N GLY A 102 -8.71 3.43 16.77
CA GLY A 102 -9.45 4.02 17.87
C GLY A 102 -9.76 2.99 18.96
N ALA A 103 -9.95 3.45 20.19
CA ALA A 103 -10.43 2.55 21.24
C ALA A 103 -11.84 2.02 20.88
N ALA A 104 -12.05 0.72 21.12
CA ALA A 104 -13.12 -0.15 20.60
C ALA A 104 -12.90 -0.82 19.22
N ASN A 105 -11.76 -0.63 18.54
CA ASN A 105 -11.41 -1.33 17.29
C ASN A 105 -12.44 -1.21 16.13
N ARG A 106 -13.44 -0.34 16.23
CA ARG A 106 -14.42 -0.10 15.14
C ARG A 106 -13.82 0.69 13.97
N ASN A 107 -12.75 1.45 14.24
CA ASN A 107 -11.92 2.11 13.25
C ASN A 107 -10.49 1.62 13.46
N TYR A 108 -9.99 0.84 12.53
CA TYR A 108 -8.72 0.16 12.61
C TYR A 108 -8.05 0.12 11.24
N ALA A 109 -6.73 0.29 11.23
CA ALA A 109 -5.85 0.09 10.10
C ALA A 109 -4.71 -0.82 10.55
N GLY A 110 -4.47 -1.88 9.80
CA GLY A 110 -3.34 -2.78 9.96
C GLY A 110 -2.55 -2.86 8.65
N ALA A 111 -1.26 -3.11 8.79
CA ALA A 111 -0.36 -3.33 7.69
C ALA A 111 0.66 -4.40 8.05
N VAL A 112 0.92 -5.31 7.12
CA VAL A 112 1.89 -6.39 7.27
C VAL A 112 2.74 -6.47 6.00
N ALA A 113 4.05 -6.53 6.17
CA ALA A 113 5.00 -6.76 5.09
C ALA A 113 5.94 -7.90 5.48
N THR A 114 6.14 -8.87 4.59
CA THR A 114 7.03 -10.02 4.79
C THR A 114 7.89 -10.23 3.55
N ALA A 115 9.20 -10.29 3.72
CA ALA A 115 10.15 -10.50 2.64
C ALA A 115 11.10 -11.65 2.98
N THR A 116 11.20 -12.63 2.06
CA THR A 116 12.17 -13.73 2.18
C THR A 116 13.58 -13.23 1.85
N VAL A 117 14.60 -13.71 2.56
CA VAL A 117 16.02 -13.43 2.28
C VAL A 117 16.51 -14.36 1.18
N ALA A 118 16.68 -13.85 -0.03
CA ALA A 118 17.09 -14.61 -1.21
C ALA A 118 18.62 -14.85 -1.30
N GLY A 119 19.25 -15.22 -0.19
CA GLY A 119 20.64 -15.64 -0.17
C GLY A 119 20.81 -17.08 -0.68
N ASP A 120 22.05 -17.57 -0.70
CA ASP A 120 22.34 -18.95 -1.09
C ASP A 120 23.46 -19.52 -0.21
N LEU A 121 23.11 -20.56 0.55
CA LEU A 121 24.03 -21.25 1.42
C LEU A 121 25.13 -22.00 0.65
N SER A 122 24.82 -22.52 -0.54
CA SER A 122 25.74 -23.36 -1.30
C SER A 122 26.92 -22.55 -1.88
N SER A 123 26.63 -21.35 -2.39
CA SER A 123 27.64 -20.37 -2.81
C SER A 123 28.18 -19.51 -1.66
N GLY A 124 27.53 -19.53 -0.49
CA GLY A 124 27.82 -18.64 0.63
C GLY A 124 27.45 -17.17 0.35
N THR A 125 26.49 -16.94 -0.53
CA THR A 125 26.04 -15.60 -0.90
C THR A 125 25.02 -15.07 0.09
N VAL A 126 25.33 -13.92 0.67
CA VAL A 126 24.49 -13.22 1.64
C VAL A 126 23.63 -12.20 0.91
N ALA A 127 22.33 -12.20 1.21
CA ALA A 127 21.38 -11.21 0.74
C ALA A 127 20.79 -10.43 1.91
N THR A 128 20.21 -9.28 1.61
CA THR A 128 19.48 -8.44 2.57
C THR A 128 18.05 -8.26 2.12
N SER A 129 17.10 -8.35 3.04
CA SER A 129 15.68 -8.09 2.77
C SER A 129 15.07 -7.20 3.82
N GLY A 130 14.52 -6.08 3.36
CA GLY A 130 13.79 -5.12 4.18
C GLY A 130 12.29 -5.29 4.06
N SER A 131 11.58 -5.26 5.17
CA SER A 131 10.12 -5.18 5.25
C SER A 131 9.73 -3.90 5.98
N GLN A 132 8.74 -3.18 5.47
CA GLN A 132 8.19 -2.00 6.13
C GLN A 132 6.66 -2.04 6.16
N ALA A 133 6.10 -1.90 7.35
CA ALA A 133 4.66 -1.78 7.53
C ALA A 133 4.34 -0.43 8.17
N ARG A 134 3.27 0.23 7.73
CA ARG A 134 2.78 1.45 8.38
C ARG A 134 1.27 1.47 8.38
N ALA A 135 0.67 1.73 9.53
CA ALA A 135 -0.75 2.00 9.67
C ALA A 135 -0.97 3.40 10.22
N ALA A 136 -2.01 4.09 9.75
CA ALA A 136 -2.43 5.38 10.27
C ALA A 136 -3.95 5.48 10.25
N ASP A 137 -4.51 6.20 11.22
CA ASP A 137 -5.90 6.63 11.26
C ASP A 137 -5.89 8.17 11.21
N GLY A 138 -6.29 8.77 10.09
CA GLY A 138 -6.36 10.22 9.88
C GLY A 138 -5.43 10.82 8.80
N ASN A 139 -5.10 12.11 8.98
CA ASN A 139 -4.62 13.04 7.94
C ASN A 139 -3.12 12.93 7.61
N ILE A 140 -2.56 11.72 7.50
CA ILE A 140 -1.14 11.57 7.17
C ILE A 140 -0.98 10.58 6.01
N LEU A 141 -0.82 11.12 4.80
CA LEU A 141 -0.29 10.33 3.70
C LEU A 141 1.21 10.09 3.94
N SER A 142 1.57 8.81 3.93
CA SER A 142 2.96 8.39 4.04
C SER A 142 3.74 8.85 2.82
N LYS A 143 4.91 9.46 3.02
CA LYS A 143 5.85 9.73 1.93
C LYS A 143 6.34 8.40 1.35
N ARG A 144 5.81 8.03 0.19
CA ARG A 144 6.01 6.73 -0.49
C ARG A 144 7.43 6.46 -0.97
N PHE A 145 8.28 7.49 -1.02
CA PHE A 145 9.62 7.41 -1.59
C PHE A 145 10.53 6.34 -0.95
N ARG A 146 10.33 6.02 0.33
CA ARG A 146 11.12 4.97 1.02
C ARG A 146 10.78 3.54 0.61
N ALA A 147 9.61 3.31 -0.01
CA ALA A 147 9.19 1.98 -0.46
C ALA A 147 10.14 1.38 -1.50
N SER A 148 10.81 2.23 -2.29
CA SER A 148 11.73 1.80 -3.35
C SER A 148 12.96 1.03 -2.86
N GLN A 149 13.25 1.05 -1.55
CA GLN A 149 14.42 0.38 -0.97
C GLN A 149 14.08 -0.91 -0.22
N MET A 150 12.80 -1.24 -0.07
CA MET A 150 12.36 -2.41 0.69
C MET A 150 11.96 -3.55 -0.24
N SER A 151 12.15 -4.77 0.24
CA SER A 151 11.71 -6.00 -0.43
C SER A 151 10.23 -6.30 -0.20
N ALA A 152 9.63 -5.78 0.88
CA ALA A 152 8.18 -5.77 1.07
C ALA A 152 7.73 -4.48 1.77
N THR A 153 6.65 -3.88 1.31
CA THR A 153 6.09 -2.65 1.88
C THR A 153 4.57 -2.70 1.93
N ALA A 154 3.98 -2.35 3.08
CA ALA A 154 2.54 -2.17 3.23
C ALA A 154 2.26 -0.87 3.99
N TYR A 155 1.53 0.07 3.39
CA TYR A 155 1.04 1.26 4.06
C TYR A 155 -0.48 1.31 4.03
N ALA A 156 -1.09 1.48 5.19
CA ALA A 156 -2.51 1.61 5.40
C ALA A 156 -2.81 2.98 6.04
N THR A 157 -3.67 3.78 5.41
CA THR A 157 -4.18 5.01 6.01
C THR A 157 -5.70 4.98 5.97
N LEU A 158 -6.31 4.88 7.14
CA LEU A 158 -7.75 4.93 7.35
C LEU A 158 -8.21 6.39 7.44
N LEU A 159 -9.37 6.68 6.83
CA LEU A 159 -10.04 7.99 6.84
C LEU A 159 -9.10 9.17 6.56
N PRO A 160 -8.38 9.17 5.41
CA PRO A 160 -7.55 10.31 5.04
C PRO A 160 -8.41 11.58 4.85
N SER A 161 -7.79 12.75 4.95
CA SER A 161 -8.50 13.99 4.64
C SER A 161 -8.94 14.00 3.16
N ALA A 162 -10.05 14.68 2.86
CA ALA A 162 -10.49 14.85 1.47
C ALA A 162 -9.42 15.53 0.58
N ALA A 163 -8.63 16.45 1.14
CA ALA A 163 -7.56 17.12 0.40
C ALA A 163 -6.40 16.16 0.09
N ASP A 164 -6.04 15.31 1.05
CA ASP A 164 -5.02 14.27 0.88
C ASP A 164 -5.48 13.24 -0.15
N ALA A 165 -6.70 12.72 -0.02
CA ALA A 165 -7.29 11.77 -0.95
C ALA A 165 -7.36 12.33 -2.39
N ALA A 166 -7.75 13.59 -2.54
CA ALA A 166 -7.78 14.27 -3.84
C ALA A 166 -6.37 14.47 -4.43
N THR A 167 -5.39 14.86 -3.62
CA THR A 167 -3.99 14.98 -4.06
C THR A 167 -3.43 13.64 -4.51
N LEU A 168 -3.84 12.58 -3.80
CA LEU A 168 -3.40 11.23 -4.07
C LEU A 168 -3.91 10.73 -5.44
N ILE A 169 -5.20 10.87 -5.73
CA ILE A 169 -5.78 10.35 -6.97
C ILE A 169 -5.60 11.29 -8.18
N ALA A 170 -4.93 12.43 -7.99
CA ALA A 170 -4.79 13.45 -9.02
C ALA A 170 -4.16 12.89 -10.29
N GLY A 171 -4.85 13.04 -11.42
CA GLY A 171 -4.41 12.54 -12.74
C GLY A 171 -4.91 11.15 -13.11
N ASN A 172 -5.59 10.44 -12.19
CA ASN A 172 -6.27 9.17 -12.43
C ASN A 172 -7.76 9.44 -12.70
N THR A 173 -8.08 9.76 -13.95
CA THR A 173 -9.38 10.32 -14.37
C THR A 173 -10.60 9.43 -14.04
N ASN A 174 -10.49 8.12 -14.20
CA ASN A 174 -11.58 7.20 -13.90
C ASN A 174 -11.81 7.12 -12.39
N ILE A 175 -10.73 7.07 -11.61
CA ILE A 175 -10.80 7.05 -10.14
C ILE A 175 -11.33 8.38 -9.60
N GLU A 176 -10.87 9.51 -10.12
CA GLU A 176 -11.41 10.84 -9.77
C GLU A 176 -12.91 10.90 -9.99
N ALA A 177 -13.38 10.43 -11.15
CA ALA A 177 -14.81 10.37 -11.48
C ALA A 177 -15.57 9.42 -10.53
N ALA A 178 -15.00 8.27 -10.21
CA ALA A 178 -15.63 7.27 -9.34
C ALA A 178 -15.66 7.69 -7.86
N MET A 179 -14.71 8.51 -7.41
CA MET A 179 -14.63 9.03 -6.04
C MET A 179 -15.40 10.34 -5.86
N LEU A 180 -15.91 10.94 -6.94
CA LEU A 180 -16.68 12.17 -6.89
C LEU A 180 -17.93 11.99 -6.00
N GLY A 181 -18.05 12.84 -4.98
CA GLY A 181 -19.18 12.83 -4.05
C GLY A 181 -19.10 11.76 -2.96
N LYS A 182 -18.09 10.89 -2.97
CA LYS A 182 -17.84 9.89 -1.92
C LYS A 182 -16.87 10.43 -0.87
N GLU A 183 -16.93 9.83 0.31
CA GLU A 183 -15.91 9.99 1.34
C GLU A 183 -14.81 8.95 1.10
N ALA A 184 -13.54 9.37 1.16
CA ALA A 184 -12.40 8.45 1.13
C ALA A 184 -12.34 7.70 2.47
N LEU A 185 -12.65 6.40 2.45
CA LEU A 185 -12.67 5.57 3.64
C LEU A 185 -11.27 5.07 4.02
N ALA A 186 -10.47 4.71 3.02
CA ALA A 186 -9.12 4.21 3.22
C ALA A 186 -8.23 4.46 2.00
N THR A 187 -6.93 4.52 2.22
CA THR A 187 -5.92 4.50 1.17
C THR A 187 -4.84 3.50 1.52
N GLY A 188 -4.25 2.89 0.50
CA GLY A 188 -3.24 1.86 0.66
C GLY A 188 -2.07 2.01 -0.31
N PHE A 189 -0.95 1.44 0.06
CA PHE A 189 0.18 1.15 -0.82
C PHE A 189 0.70 -0.24 -0.48
N LEU A 190 0.78 -1.10 -1.49
CA LEU A 190 1.29 -2.46 -1.39
C LEU A 190 2.46 -2.59 -2.34
N GLY A 191 3.52 -3.27 -1.92
CA GLY A 191 4.70 -3.42 -2.73
C GLY A 191 5.57 -4.58 -2.30
N ALA A 192 6.24 -5.17 -3.27
CA ALA A 192 7.18 -6.25 -3.09
C ALA A 192 8.29 -6.16 -4.14
N ALA A 193 9.50 -6.56 -3.76
CA ALA A 193 10.67 -6.55 -4.61
C ALA A 193 11.66 -7.62 -4.14
N PHE A 194 12.47 -8.12 -5.06
CA PHE A 194 13.49 -9.10 -4.74
C PHE A 194 14.51 -8.57 -3.71
N SER A 195 15.13 -9.48 -2.97
CA SER A 195 16.14 -9.16 -1.98
C SER A 195 17.34 -8.43 -2.60
N GLU A 196 17.88 -7.46 -1.88
CA GLU A 196 19.12 -6.80 -2.30
C GLU A 196 20.28 -7.81 -2.23
N ASN A 197 21.10 -7.85 -3.29
CA ASN A 197 22.18 -8.84 -3.47
C ASN A 197 21.71 -10.30 -3.46
N GLY A 198 20.42 -10.55 -3.66
CA GLY A 198 19.89 -11.90 -3.76
C GLY A 198 20.43 -12.63 -5.00
N VAL A 199 20.62 -13.94 -4.86
CA VAL A 199 21.06 -14.84 -5.95
C VAL A 199 20.26 -16.14 -5.98
N ALA A 200 19.09 -16.17 -5.32
CA ALA A 200 18.25 -17.36 -5.30
C ALA A 200 17.94 -17.82 -6.72
N THR A 201 18.12 -19.12 -6.96
CA THR A 201 17.90 -19.76 -8.27
C THR A 201 16.46 -20.22 -8.46
N SER A 202 15.62 -20.03 -7.45
CA SER A 202 14.19 -20.33 -7.46
C SER A 202 13.41 -19.10 -7.00
N GLY A 203 12.19 -18.95 -7.52
CA GLY A 203 11.24 -17.92 -7.10
C GLY A 203 11.10 -17.84 -5.58
N GLN A 204 11.23 -16.63 -5.06
CA GLN A 204 11.06 -16.28 -3.65
C GLN A 204 9.77 -15.50 -3.46
N LEU A 205 9.07 -15.76 -2.36
CA LEU A 205 7.81 -15.09 -2.04
C LEU A 205 8.04 -13.84 -1.18
N TYR A 206 7.39 -12.76 -1.61
CA TYR A 206 7.33 -11.46 -0.93
C TYR A 206 5.88 -11.04 -0.82
N SER A 207 5.43 -10.74 0.39
CA SER A 207 4.01 -10.49 0.68
C SER A 207 3.82 -9.14 1.35
N SER A 208 2.77 -8.44 0.94
CA SER A 208 2.28 -7.24 1.60
C SER A 208 0.76 -7.31 1.74
N ALA A 209 0.25 -6.89 2.89
CA ALA A 209 -1.17 -6.88 3.16
C ALA A 209 -1.54 -5.67 4.03
N ILE A 210 -2.76 -5.18 3.83
CA ILE A 210 -3.38 -4.16 4.67
C ILE A 210 -4.80 -4.59 5.02
N ASP A 211 -5.21 -4.26 6.23
CA ASP A 211 -6.51 -4.57 6.78
C ASP A 211 -7.14 -3.32 7.39
N PHE A 212 -8.44 -3.13 7.13
CA PHE A 212 -9.21 -2.01 7.63
C PHE A 212 -10.50 -2.50 8.27
N ASN A 213 -10.84 -1.91 9.40
CA ASN A 213 -12.19 -1.96 9.96
C ASN A 213 -12.70 -0.51 9.98
N ILE A 214 -13.86 -0.25 9.38
CA ILE A 214 -14.39 1.10 9.22
C ILE A 214 -15.77 1.16 9.84
N ASP A 215 -15.98 2.06 10.81
CA ASP A 215 -17.29 2.26 11.42
C ASP A 215 -18.21 2.98 10.43
N MET A 216 -19.26 2.30 9.97
CA MET A 216 -20.19 2.83 8.98
C MET A 216 -21.42 3.50 9.61
N ASN A 217 -21.48 3.60 10.95
CA ASN A 217 -22.55 4.32 11.63
C ASN A 217 -22.67 5.77 11.17
N GLY A 218 -23.87 6.15 10.74
CA GLY A 218 -24.18 7.51 10.29
C GLY A 218 -23.66 7.86 8.89
N LYS A 219 -22.99 6.94 8.19
CA LYS A 219 -22.62 7.12 6.78
C LYS A 219 -23.81 6.79 5.87
N VAL A 220 -23.86 7.45 4.71
CA VAL A 220 -24.88 7.14 3.68
C VAL A 220 -24.61 5.80 3.07
N ASN A 221 -25.63 4.94 2.95
CA ASN A 221 -25.50 3.75 2.12
C ASN A 221 -25.31 4.14 0.64
N SER A 222 -24.12 3.90 0.10
CA SER A 222 -23.76 4.22 -1.28
C SER A 222 -22.82 3.16 -1.84
N ASN A 223 -22.49 3.26 -3.12
CA ASN A 223 -21.62 2.28 -3.75
C ASN A 223 -20.21 2.31 -3.14
N LEU A 224 -19.76 1.16 -2.63
CA LEU A 224 -18.36 0.92 -2.30
C LEU A 224 -17.55 0.81 -3.58
N SER A 225 -16.54 1.65 -3.72
CA SER A 225 -15.62 1.58 -4.86
C SER A 225 -14.18 1.54 -4.38
N VAL A 226 -13.36 0.80 -5.12
CA VAL A 226 -11.92 0.72 -4.92
C VAL A 226 -11.24 1.18 -6.21
N GLY A 227 -10.42 2.22 -6.11
CA GLY A 227 -9.53 2.64 -7.18
C GLY A 227 -8.15 2.02 -7.02
N LEU A 228 -7.58 1.53 -8.11
CA LEU A 228 -6.24 0.93 -8.21
C LEU A 228 -5.41 1.71 -9.23
N PHE A 229 -4.26 2.25 -8.82
CA PHE A 229 -3.53 3.25 -9.61
C PHE A 229 -2.06 3.39 -9.27
N ASP A 230 -1.35 4.14 -10.13
CA ASP A 230 0.04 4.55 -9.99
C ASP A 230 0.94 3.36 -9.62
N SER A 231 0.87 2.28 -10.40
CA SER A 231 1.80 1.17 -10.24
C SER A 231 3.24 1.63 -10.49
N ILE A 232 4.16 1.15 -9.68
CA ILE A 232 5.60 1.41 -9.82
C ILE A 232 6.31 0.07 -9.99
N THR A 233 6.99 -0.07 -11.12
CA THR A 233 7.80 -1.23 -11.46
C THR A 233 9.26 -0.96 -11.14
N ARG A 234 9.95 -1.98 -10.62
CA ARG A 234 11.40 -1.98 -10.45
C ARG A 234 12.01 -3.01 -11.40
N GLY A 235 13.06 -2.61 -12.11
CA GLY A 235 13.67 -3.42 -13.17
C GLY A 235 12.79 -3.51 -14.42
N ASP A 236 13.17 -4.39 -15.35
CA ASP A 236 12.56 -4.60 -16.66
C ASP A 236 11.58 -5.80 -16.71
N HIS A 237 11.71 -6.74 -15.78
CA HIS A 237 10.89 -7.94 -15.67
C HIS A 237 9.75 -7.78 -14.65
N GLY A 238 10.01 -7.08 -13.54
CA GLY A 238 9.04 -6.79 -12.48
C GLY A 238 8.79 -7.97 -11.53
N PHE A 239 8.28 -9.09 -12.04
CA PHE A 239 7.94 -10.30 -11.26
C PHE A 239 7.77 -11.54 -12.15
N ASP A 240 7.93 -12.73 -11.56
CA ASP A 240 7.56 -14.00 -12.21
C ASP A 240 6.05 -14.28 -12.09
N SER A 241 5.47 -14.01 -10.92
CA SER A 241 4.02 -14.02 -10.72
C SER A 241 3.58 -13.05 -9.63
N LEU A 242 2.41 -12.43 -9.80
CA LEU A 242 1.81 -11.55 -8.81
C LEU A 242 0.37 -11.97 -8.55
N LEU A 243 0.03 -12.25 -7.30
CA LEU A 243 -1.33 -12.52 -6.85
C LEU A 243 -1.83 -11.33 -6.04
N PHE A 244 -2.92 -10.71 -6.50
CA PHE A 244 -3.62 -9.64 -5.80
C PHE A 244 -5.00 -10.10 -5.36
N LYS A 245 -5.38 -9.79 -4.12
CA LYS A 245 -6.68 -10.16 -3.57
C LYS A 245 -7.35 -9.02 -2.84
N ILE A 246 -8.68 -9.05 -2.89
CA ILE A 246 -9.56 -8.20 -2.09
C ILE A 246 -10.53 -9.10 -1.34
N MET A 247 -10.61 -8.90 -0.02
CA MET A 247 -11.64 -9.50 0.82
C MET A 247 -12.55 -8.41 1.38
N ILE A 248 -13.84 -8.68 1.42
CA ILE A 248 -14.87 -7.84 2.08
C ILE A 248 -15.63 -8.74 3.06
N GLU A 249 -15.69 -8.35 4.34
CA GLU A 249 -16.29 -9.17 5.41
C GLU A 249 -15.74 -10.61 5.46
N GLY A 250 -14.45 -10.77 5.18
CA GLY A 250 -13.79 -12.08 5.15
C GLY A 250 -14.14 -12.95 3.94
N SER A 251 -14.94 -12.48 2.98
CA SER A 251 -15.20 -13.15 1.70
C SER A 251 -14.29 -12.63 0.60
N GLU A 252 -13.69 -13.53 -0.19
CA GLU A 252 -12.90 -13.17 -1.37
C GLU A 252 -13.83 -12.62 -2.45
N VAL A 253 -13.67 -11.35 -2.82
CA VAL A 253 -14.47 -10.69 -3.86
C VAL A 253 -13.67 -10.47 -5.15
N GLU A 254 -12.34 -10.43 -5.05
CA GLU A 254 -11.43 -10.32 -6.19
C GLU A 254 -10.17 -11.13 -5.89
N SER A 255 -9.68 -11.87 -6.89
CA SER A 255 -8.50 -12.74 -6.78
C SER A 255 -7.87 -12.89 -8.16
N LEU A 256 -6.77 -12.16 -8.39
CA LEU A 256 -6.16 -12.04 -9.70
C LEU A 256 -4.71 -12.48 -9.66
N LEU A 257 -4.39 -13.46 -10.50
CA LEU A 257 -3.03 -13.91 -10.75
C LEU A 257 -2.53 -13.31 -12.07
N PHE A 258 -1.47 -12.52 -12.00
CA PHE A 258 -0.75 -11.98 -13.14
C PHE A 258 0.54 -12.76 -13.35
N SER A 259 0.75 -13.24 -14.57
CA SER A 259 1.98 -13.89 -15.02
C SER A 259 2.82 -13.00 -15.93
N SER A 260 2.46 -11.71 -16.04
CA SER A 260 3.20 -10.75 -16.86
C SER A 260 3.05 -9.34 -16.31
N LEU A 261 4.14 -8.58 -16.33
CA LEU A 261 4.18 -7.19 -15.91
C LEU A 261 3.15 -6.32 -16.64
N ALA A 262 3.08 -6.41 -17.97
CA ALA A 262 2.18 -5.58 -18.78
C ALA A 262 0.70 -5.76 -18.42
N ALA A 263 0.28 -6.98 -18.06
CA ALA A 263 -1.10 -7.23 -17.61
C ALA A 263 -1.39 -6.60 -16.25
N ALA A 264 -0.43 -6.65 -15.31
CA ALA A 264 -0.57 -5.98 -14.02
C ALA A 264 -0.57 -4.46 -14.18
N GLU A 265 0.37 -3.88 -14.93
CA GLU A 265 0.43 -2.44 -15.18
C GLU A 265 -0.88 -1.92 -15.79
N ASN A 266 -1.46 -2.63 -16.75
CA ASN A 266 -2.76 -2.25 -17.31
C ASN A 266 -3.90 -2.34 -16.29
N TYR A 267 -3.89 -3.33 -15.40
CA TYR A 267 -4.93 -3.51 -14.39
C TYR A 267 -4.83 -2.49 -13.24
N PHE A 268 -3.61 -2.10 -12.86
CA PHE A 268 -3.33 -1.13 -11.79
C PHE A 268 -3.15 0.31 -12.31
N ASN A 269 -3.62 0.61 -13.53
CA ASN A 269 -3.57 1.94 -14.11
C ASN A 269 -4.97 2.52 -14.25
N ASP A 270 -5.35 3.40 -13.31
CA ASP A 270 -6.64 4.11 -13.29
C ASP A 270 -7.86 3.19 -13.40
N ASN A 271 -7.83 2.06 -12.68
CA ASN A 271 -8.89 1.06 -12.69
C ASN A 271 -9.80 1.21 -11.46
N VAL A 272 -11.11 1.06 -11.68
CA VAL A 272 -12.13 1.22 -10.63
C VAL A 272 -12.94 -0.06 -10.52
N LEU A 273 -12.95 -0.64 -9.32
CA LEU A 273 -13.81 -1.72 -8.93
C LEU A 273 -15.02 -1.16 -8.17
N ASN A 274 -16.22 -1.62 -8.50
CA ASN A 274 -17.45 -1.23 -7.82
C ASN A 274 -18.16 -2.47 -7.28
N PHE A 275 -18.35 -2.51 -5.97
CA PHE A 275 -18.92 -3.66 -5.26
C PHE A 275 -20.40 -3.46 -4.90
N GLY A 276 -21.06 -2.43 -5.45
CA GLY A 276 -22.44 -2.10 -5.12
C GLY A 276 -22.55 -1.40 -3.76
N LEU A 277 -23.76 -1.34 -3.21
CA LEU A 277 -24.04 -0.65 -1.95
C LEU A 277 -23.29 -1.32 -0.79
N TRP A 278 -22.52 -0.54 -0.01
CA TRP A 278 -21.78 -1.11 1.12
C TRP A 278 -22.72 -1.74 2.17
N GLY A 279 -23.94 -1.22 2.31
CA GLY A 279 -24.93 -1.76 3.24
C GLY A 279 -25.43 -3.16 2.89
N ASP A 280 -25.21 -3.62 1.65
CA ASP A 280 -25.59 -4.96 1.21
C ASP A 280 -24.48 -5.99 1.49
N VAL A 281 -23.24 -5.53 1.68
CA VAL A 281 -22.06 -6.39 1.87
C VAL A 281 -21.52 -6.37 3.30
N ILE A 282 -21.86 -5.37 4.10
CA ILE A 282 -21.38 -5.22 5.50
C ILE A 282 -22.06 -6.20 6.46
N SER A 283 -21.35 -6.59 7.52
CA SER A 283 -21.93 -7.41 8.58
C SER A 283 -22.85 -6.60 9.54
N ALA A 284 -23.54 -7.32 10.42
CA ALA A 284 -24.58 -6.75 11.30
C ALA A 284 -24.05 -5.81 12.41
N ASP A 285 -22.74 -5.76 12.65
CA ASP A 285 -22.13 -4.86 13.63
C ASP A 285 -21.88 -3.44 13.10
N ASN A 286 -22.20 -3.24 11.81
CA ASN A 286 -22.03 -2.01 11.05
C ASN A 286 -20.57 -1.52 10.99
N VAL A 287 -19.63 -2.48 10.97
CA VAL A 287 -18.20 -2.27 10.72
C VAL A 287 -17.87 -2.92 9.39
N LEU A 288 -17.33 -2.13 8.45
CA LEU A 288 -16.91 -2.62 7.14
C LEU A 288 -15.47 -3.12 7.24
N ASP A 289 -15.28 -4.41 7.02
CA ASP A 289 -13.98 -5.07 7.03
C ASP A 289 -13.45 -5.21 5.60
N LEU A 290 -12.32 -4.56 5.31
CA LEU A 290 -11.63 -4.63 4.01
C LEU A 290 -10.23 -5.18 4.19
N ASN A 291 -9.85 -6.18 3.40
CA ASN A 291 -8.47 -6.66 3.33
C ASN A 291 -7.96 -6.62 1.89
N PHE A 292 -6.74 -6.14 1.71
CA PHE A 292 -6.04 -6.14 0.43
C PHE A 292 -4.70 -6.85 0.64
N SER A 293 -4.36 -7.77 -0.26
CA SER A 293 -3.07 -8.46 -0.23
C SER A 293 -2.44 -8.55 -1.60
N LEU A 294 -1.11 -8.52 -1.61
CA LEU A 294 -0.26 -8.64 -2.78
C LEU A 294 0.89 -9.60 -2.44
N ASP A 295 0.91 -10.73 -3.14
CA ASP A 295 1.93 -11.75 -3.08
C ASP A 295 2.71 -11.75 -4.40
N LEU A 296 4.01 -11.51 -4.33
CA LEU A 296 4.91 -11.45 -5.49
C LEU A 296 5.93 -12.57 -5.37
N THR A 297 6.05 -13.35 -6.44
CA THR A 297 7.14 -14.32 -6.61
C THR A 297 8.14 -13.77 -7.62
N GLU A 298 9.41 -13.76 -7.24
CA GLU A 298 10.52 -13.24 -8.06
C GLU A 298 11.84 -13.92 -7.70
N GLN A 299 12.75 -14.02 -8.66
CA GLN A 299 14.08 -14.61 -8.53
C GLN A 299 15.22 -13.72 -9.06
N HIS A 300 14.93 -12.58 -9.69
CA HIS A 300 15.90 -11.73 -10.34
C HIS A 300 16.21 -10.46 -9.52
N ALA A 301 17.50 -10.17 -9.37
CA ALA A 301 17.97 -9.00 -8.64
C ALA A 301 17.47 -7.68 -9.25
N GLY A 302 16.98 -6.79 -8.39
CA GLY A 302 16.52 -5.45 -8.78
C GLY A 302 15.09 -5.39 -9.32
N GLN A 303 14.39 -6.51 -9.41
CA GLN A 303 13.00 -6.57 -9.86
C GLN A 303 12.00 -6.34 -8.71
N GLY A 304 10.82 -5.82 -9.03
CA GLY A 304 9.71 -5.68 -8.09
C GLY A 304 8.52 -4.92 -8.67
N PHE A 305 7.43 -4.92 -7.90
CA PHE A 305 6.20 -4.24 -8.25
C PHE A 305 5.51 -3.66 -7.02
N SER A 306 4.87 -2.50 -7.19
CA SER A 306 4.06 -1.88 -6.16
C SER A 306 2.91 -1.08 -6.76
N THR A 307 1.87 -0.83 -5.98
CA THR A 307 0.67 -0.13 -6.43
C THR A 307 0.02 0.65 -5.30
N ASN A 308 -0.74 1.68 -5.67
CA ASN A 308 -1.60 2.42 -4.78
C ASN A 308 -3.05 1.94 -4.89
N LEU A 309 -3.80 2.17 -3.81
CA LEU A 309 -5.23 1.98 -3.80
C LEU A 309 -5.94 3.03 -2.95
N ILE A 310 -7.22 3.23 -3.25
CA ILE A 310 -8.14 4.07 -2.47
C ILE A 310 -9.50 3.36 -2.41
N ALA A 311 -10.11 3.31 -1.23
CA ALA A 311 -11.47 2.86 -1.06
C ALA A 311 -12.36 4.05 -0.68
N GLY A 312 -13.51 4.18 -1.32
CA GLY A 312 -14.45 5.27 -1.07
C GLY A 312 -15.90 4.80 -1.08
N ALA A 313 -16.69 5.35 -0.17
CA ALA A 313 -18.13 5.16 -0.10
C ALA A 313 -18.76 6.31 0.70
N GLY A 314 -20.03 6.20 1.08
CA GLY A 314 -20.76 7.29 1.71
C GLY A 314 -21.12 8.40 0.73
N ALA A 315 -21.66 9.49 1.29
CA ALA A 315 -21.78 10.76 0.61
C ALA A 315 -21.16 11.82 1.52
N THR A 316 -20.43 12.76 0.96
CA THR A 316 -19.90 13.90 1.71
C THR A 316 -21.06 14.85 2.05
N TYR A 317 -21.79 14.56 3.14
CA TYR A 317 -22.79 15.46 3.69
C TYR A 317 -22.09 16.69 4.26
N GLY A 318 -22.08 17.80 3.52
CA GLY A 318 -21.54 19.03 4.12
C GLY A 318 -21.25 20.19 3.21
N LEU A 319 -21.35 20.05 1.90
CA LEU A 319 -21.37 21.22 1.03
C LEU A 319 -22.11 20.87 -0.25
N VAL A 320 -23.38 21.29 -0.33
CA VAL A 320 -23.93 21.72 -1.61
C VAL A 320 -23.05 22.92 -2.03
N VAL A 321 -21.84 22.64 -2.52
CA VAL A 321 -21.17 23.57 -3.41
C VAL A 321 -22.13 23.61 -4.57
N ALA A 322 -22.93 24.67 -4.64
CA ALA A 322 -23.70 24.99 -5.84
C ALA A 322 -22.78 24.65 -7.02
N PRO A 323 -23.21 23.77 -7.95
CA PRO A 323 -22.35 23.12 -8.92
C PRO A 323 -21.37 24.16 -9.41
N ARG A 324 -20.09 24.00 -9.04
CA ARG A 324 -19.06 24.90 -9.54
C ARG A 324 -19.21 24.76 -11.03
N LEU A 325 -19.77 25.79 -11.67
CA LEU A 325 -19.95 25.85 -13.11
C LEU A 325 -18.64 25.37 -13.66
N ALA A 326 -18.65 24.16 -14.22
CA ALA A 326 -17.50 23.64 -14.90
C ALA A 326 -17.34 24.60 -16.07
N VAL A 327 -16.53 25.64 -15.86
CA VAL A 327 -15.97 26.41 -16.94
C VAL A 327 -15.22 25.33 -17.69
N ALA A 328 -15.81 24.86 -18.79
CA ALA A 328 -15.15 23.95 -19.70
C ALA A 328 -13.78 24.56 -19.92
N THR A 329 -12.75 23.94 -19.35
CA THR A 329 -11.40 24.29 -19.71
C THR A 329 -11.37 23.93 -21.17
N VAL A 330 -11.35 24.95 -22.03
CA VAL A 330 -11.11 24.75 -23.44
C VAL A 330 -9.76 24.09 -23.46
N VAL A 331 -9.73 22.75 -23.55
CA VAL A 331 -8.52 21.99 -23.78
C VAL A 331 -8.01 22.57 -25.09
N PRO A 332 -6.90 23.32 -25.11
CA PRO A 332 -6.29 23.69 -26.36
C PRO A 332 -6.01 22.34 -27.03
N VAL A 333 -6.61 22.08 -28.19
CA VAL A 333 -6.35 20.85 -28.94
C VAL A 333 -5.15 21.14 -29.83
N PRO A 334 -3.90 20.91 -29.39
CA PRO A 334 -2.73 21.21 -30.22
C PRO A 334 -2.73 20.41 -31.52
N ALA A 335 -3.45 19.28 -31.58
CA ALA A 335 -3.49 18.40 -32.75
C ALA A 335 -4.57 18.79 -33.78
N ALA A 336 -5.72 19.34 -33.37
CA ALA A 336 -6.80 19.63 -34.32
C ALA A 336 -6.43 20.79 -35.25
N VAL A 337 -5.75 21.83 -34.75
CA VAL A 337 -5.27 22.93 -35.60
C VAL A 337 -4.27 22.43 -36.64
N TRP A 338 -3.43 21.44 -36.30
CA TRP A 338 -2.48 20.84 -37.23
C TRP A 338 -3.16 19.90 -38.24
N LEU A 339 -4.15 19.12 -37.82
CA LEU A 339 -4.94 18.25 -38.71
C LEU A 339 -5.80 19.06 -39.69
N PHE A 340 -6.45 20.12 -39.22
CA PHE A 340 -7.20 21.03 -40.11
C PHE A 340 -6.27 21.84 -41.02
N GLY A 341 -5.11 22.27 -40.52
CA GLY A 341 -4.11 22.99 -41.33
C GLY A 341 -3.51 22.14 -42.45
N SER A 342 -3.13 20.89 -42.15
CA SER A 342 -2.56 19.97 -43.13
C SER A 342 -3.60 19.48 -44.15
N GLY A 343 -4.85 19.24 -43.72
CA GLY A 343 -5.95 18.91 -44.63
C GLY A 343 -6.26 20.03 -45.64
N LEU A 344 -6.25 21.29 -45.19
CA LEU A 344 -6.51 22.45 -46.06
C LEU A 344 -5.39 22.68 -47.10
N LEU A 345 -4.12 22.53 -46.68
CA LEU A 345 -2.98 22.60 -47.60
C LEU A 345 -3.01 21.47 -48.65
N GLY A 346 -3.41 20.27 -48.26
CA GLY A 346 -3.64 19.17 -49.20
C GLY A 346 -4.69 19.53 -50.26
N LEU A 347 -5.81 20.14 -49.86
CA LEU A 347 -6.89 20.51 -50.77
C LEU A 347 -6.45 21.58 -51.81
N LEU A 348 -5.64 22.56 -51.39
CA LEU A 348 -5.11 23.60 -52.29
C LEU A 348 -4.18 23.03 -53.36
N THR A 349 -3.41 21.98 -53.07
CA THR A 349 -2.56 21.32 -54.08
C THR A 349 -3.37 20.58 -55.14
N VAL A 350 -4.52 20.00 -54.77
CA VAL A 350 -5.40 19.27 -55.71
C VAL A 350 -6.12 20.22 -56.66
N VAL A 351 -6.57 21.40 -56.19
CA VAL A 351 -7.27 22.39 -57.03
C VAL A 351 -6.35 22.97 -58.11
N ARG A 352 -5.04 23.08 -57.85
CA ARG A 352 -4.08 23.65 -58.80
C ARG A 352 -3.74 22.72 -59.97
N ARG A 353 -4.09 21.42 -59.90
CA ARG A 353 -3.89 20.44 -60.98
C ARG A 353 -5.02 20.39 -62.02
N ARG A 354 -6.07 21.22 -61.87
CA ARG A 354 -7.22 21.27 -62.81
C ARG A 354 -7.28 22.53 -63.69
N LYS A 355 -6.17 23.27 -63.81
CA LYS A 355 -5.93 24.24 -64.89
C LYS A 355 -4.77 23.75 -65.72
#